data_AF-A0A363NL12-F1
#
_entry.id   AF-A0A363NL12-F1
#
_cell.length_a   1.000
_cell.length_b   1.000
_cell.length_c   1.000
_cell.angle_alpha   90.00
_cell.angle_beta   90.00
_cell.angle_gamma   90.00
#
_symmetry.space_group_name_H-M   'P 1'
#
loop_
_entity.id
_entity.type
_entity.pdbx_description
1 polymer ?
#
loop_
_entity_poly.entity_id
_entity_poly.type
_entity_poly.pdbx_seq_one_letter_code
_entity_poly.pdbx_strand_id
1 'polypeptide(L)'
;MEKIIAILFFVLGCVCNCLSQDKAGRQLPANTASVTYVGRTVTNACGEVTFDWVGTYFEFTLAGQSVAMRASDTGESYYNVFVDGRLEKTFLIHSKDTVITIVSNLKGNRAHHIRVQKRSEGEFGCTTIKGFMLGNKSSLDGALPRPSRFIEFIGDSFTVGYGADGTNREQDFSVETENADKTYACILARYFQTDYALIAHSGRGAARNYGDSLTSSRYTMKDAMLNTLNSDSSTRYKFDQYKPDLVIINLGSNDFSTQPIPSQITFEKAYLRIIRQLRDAYGPEVKILCVVSRLADPVESYIAEIVERAGDINLHHTASLKNVMNNDSDMGAAWHPGVRGQQKMATFLVPYVATVMDWSLEDRVIK
;
A
#
# COMPACT_ATOMS: atom_id res chain seq x y z
N MET A 1 -7.52 32.10 -80.20
CA MET A 1 -7.26 31.06 -79.18
C MET A 1 -5.76 31.11 -78.91
N GLU A 2 -5.20 31.42 -77.74
CA GLU A 2 -5.68 31.63 -76.37
C GLU A 2 -4.68 32.55 -75.66
N LYS A 3 -5.16 33.38 -74.72
CA LYS A 3 -4.34 34.26 -73.88
C LYS A 3 -3.84 33.46 -72.67
N ILE A 4 -2.53 33.48 -72.42
CA ILE A 4 -1.93 32.93 -71.20
C ILE A 4 -2.15 33.91 -70.05
N ILE A 5 -2.89 33.47 -69.03
CA ILE A 5 -3.11 34.20 -67.76
C ILE A 5 -2.12 33.62 -66.74
N ALA A 6 -1.22 34.46 -66.21
CA ALA A 6 -0.36 34.12 -65.09
C ALA A 6 -1.12 34.36 -63.77
N ILE A 7 -1.27 33.33 -62.95
CA ILE A 7 -1.87 33.42 -61.61
C ILE A 7 -0.73 33.52 -60.59
N LEU A 8 -0.70 34.63 -59.85
CA LEU A 8 0.20 34.89 -58.73
C LEU A 8 -0.37 34.22 -57.47
N PHE A 9 0.34 33.27 -56.87
CA PHE A 9 0.00 32.72 -55.55
C PHE A 9 0.58 33.60 -54.44
N PHE A 10 -0.29 34.19 -53.62
CA PHE A 10 0.07 34.95 -52.43
C PHE A 10 0.14 33.97 -51.24
N VAL A 11 1.35 33.70 -50.73
CA VAL A 11 1.56 32.88 -49.53
C VAL A 11 1.44 33.79 -48.31
N LEU A 12 0.35 33.65 -47.55
CA LEU A 12 0.18 34.31 -46.25
C LEU A 12 1.05 33.58 -45.21
N GLY A 13 2.16 34.21 -44.80
CA GLY A 13 2.99 33.74 -43.70
C GLY A 13 2.28 33.94 -42.37
N CYS A 14 1.88 32.84 -41.71
CA CYS A 14 1.37 32.84 -40.36
C CYS A 14 2.56 32.98 -39.39
N VAL A 15 2.79 34.18 -38.86
CA VAL A 15 3.80 34.42 -37.82
C VAL A 15 3.23 33.94 -36.50
N CYS A 16 3.60 32.73 -36.08
CA CYS A 16 3.35 32.25 -34.72
C CYS A 16 4.17 33.10 -33.74
N ASN A 17 3.51 34.01 -33.02
CA ASN A 17 4.06 34.63 -31.83
C ASN A 17 4.39 33.54 -30.81
N CYS A 18 5.69 33.28 -30.63
CA CYS A 18 6.20 32.46 -29.56
C CYS A 18 6.02 33.25 -28.25
N LEU A 19 4.95 32.95 -27.52
CA LEU A 19 4.79 33.40 -26.14
C LEU A 19 5.97 32.85 -25.34
N SER A 20 6.71 33.76 -24.71
CA SER A 20 7.78 33.45 -23.75
C SER A 20 7.28 32.45 -22.72
N GLN A 21 7.77 31.20 -22.81
CA GLN A 21 7.65 30.24 -21.73
C GLN A 21 8.41 30.82 -20.52
N ASP A 22 7.68 31.25 -19.50
CA ASP A 22 8.23 31.25 -18.15
C ASP A 22 8.92 29.90 -17.93
N LYS A 23 10.17 29.93 -17.45
CA LYS A 23 11.04 28.75 -17.27
C LYS A 23 10.32 27.70 -16.42
N ALA A 24 9.56 26.83 -17.06
CA ALA A 24 8.95 25.67 -16.44
C ALA A 24 10.11 24.83 -15.88
N GLY A 25 10.06 24.53 -14.59
CA GLY A 25 11.04 23.68 -13.93
C GLY A 25 11.24 22.38 -14.70
N ARG A 26 12.44 21.80 -14.62
CA ARG A 26 12.79 20.55 -15.32
C ARG A 26 11.75 19.47 -14.98
N GLN A 27 11.13 18.88 -15.99
CA GLN A 27 10.19 17.78 -15.84
C GLN A 27 10.90 16.43 -15.95
N LEU A 28 10.46 15.45 -15.16
CA LEU A 28 10.89 14.07 -15.24
C LEU A 28 9.65 13.16 -15.43
N PRO A 29 9.74 12.09 -16.24
CA PRO A 29 8.65 11.11 -16.33
C PRO A 29 8.47 10.40 -14.98
N ALA A 30 7.28 9.86 -14.71
CA ALA A 30 7.01 9.20 -13.44
C ALA A 30 7.87 7.94 -13.24
N ASN A 31 8.10 7.17 -14.31
CA ASN A 31 8.97 5.99 -14.31
C ASN A 31 10.48 6.29 -14.42
N THR A 32 10.91 7.50 -14.07
CA THR A 32 12.34 7.85 -14.08
C THR A 32 13.13 6.95 -13.11
N ALA A 33 14.35 6.54 -13.49
CA ALA A 33 15.21 5.70 -12.66
C ALA A 33 15.64 6.37 -11.33
N SER A 34 15.48 7.69 -11.20
CA SER A 34 15.73 8.40 -9.95
C SER A 34 14.64 8.19 -8.88
N VAL A 35 13.51 7.58 -9.24
CA VAL A 35 12.39 7.32 -8.31
C VAL A 35 12.21 5.82 -8.14
N THR A 36 12.22 5.38 -6.88
CA THR A 36 11.96 3.98 -6.52
C THR A 36 10.54 3.86 -6.01
N TYR A 37 9.77 2.93 -6.59
CA TYR A 37 8.43 2.57 -6.15
C TYR A 37 8.47 1.28 -5.33
N VAL A 38 7.66 1.24 -4.27
CA VAL A 38 7.50 0.08 -3.40
C VAL A 38 6.02 -0.20 -3.17
N GLY A 39 5.63 -1.45 -3.38
CA GLY A 39 4.24 -1.85 -3.57
C GLY A 39 4.03 -2.32 -5.01
N ARG A 40 2.78 -2.57 -5.38
CA ARG A 40 2.44 -3.04 -6.72
C ARG A 40 2.03 -1.87 -7.60
N THR A 41 2.69 -1.72 -8.74
CA THR A 41 2.48 -0.59 -9.66
C THR A 41 2.33 -1.08 -11.09
N VAL A 42 1.57 -0.34 -11.90
CA VAL A 42 1.52 -0.49 -13.36
C VAL A 42 2.20 0.72 -13.99
N THR A 43 3.05 0.49 -14.99
CA THR A 43 3.63 1.58 -15.80
C THR A 43 3.11 1.47 -17.22
N ASN A 44 2.56 2.57 -17.76
CA ASN A 44 2.07 2.60 -19.13
C ASN A 44 3.17 3.02 -20.14
N ALA A 45 2.85 2.97 -21.43
CA ALA A 45 3.80 3.33 -22.50
C ALA A 45 4.25 4.80 -22.48
N CYS A 46 3.48 5.69 -21.84
CA CYS A 46 3.81 7.10 -21.66
C CYS A 46 4.74 7.33 -20.45
N GLY A 47 5.08 6.30 -19.69
CA GLY A 47 5.91 6.39 -18.48
C GLY A 47 5.15 6.89 -17.25
N GLU A 48 3.82 6.89 -17.28
CA GLU A 48 2.98 7.17 -16.11
C GLU A 48 2.90 5.93 -15.21
N VAL A 49 2.84 6.13 -13.90
CA VAL A 49 2.84 5.05 -12.90
C VAL A 49 1.54 5.07 -12.11
N THR A 50 0.83 3.94 -12.09
CA THR A 50 -0.50 3.78 -11.47
C THR A 50 -0.45 2.75 -10.33
N PHE A 51 -1.12 3.05 -9.22
CA PHE A 51 -1.24 2.18 -8.05
C PHE A 51 -2.44 2.54 -7.18
N ASP A 52 -2.93 1.57 -6.40
CA ASP A 52 -4.08 1.76 -5.50
C ASP A 52 -3.98 0.97 -4.19
N TRP A 53 -3.17 -0.09 -4.10
CA TRP A 53 -2.93 -0.80 -2.86
C TRP A 53 -2.41 0.15 -1.77
N VAL A 54 -2.99 0.00 -0.58
CA VAL A 54 -2.68 0.80 0.61
C VAL A 54 -1.19 0.73 0.95
N GLY A 55 -0.63 1.80 1.49
CA GLY A 55 0.77 1.83 1.91
C GLY A 55 1.79 1.86 0.77
N THR A 56 1.39 1.71 -0.50
CA THR A 56 2.30 1.89 -1.65
C THR A 56 2.99 3.24 -1.54
N TYR A 57 4.32 3.25 -1.69
CA TYR A 57 5.11 4.47 -1.60
C TYR A 57 6.11 4.59 -2.73
N PHE A 58 6.56 5.82 -2.93
CA PHE A 58 7.71 6.11 -3.77
C PHE A 58 8.67 7.03 -3.05
N GLU A 59 9.94 6.90 -3.41
CA GLU A 59 11.02 7.61 -2.75
C GLU A 59 12.15 7.96 -3.70
N PHE A 60 12.88 9.00 -3.33
CA PHE A 60 14.00 9.54 -4.08
C PHE A 60 14.86 10.42 -3.16
N THR A 61 16.09 10.65 -3.58
CA THR A 61 16.98 11.63 -2.94
C THR A 61 16.84 12.97 -3.66
N LEU A 62 16.42 14.01 -2.95
CA LEU A 62 16.31 15.36 -3.48
C LEU A 62 17.52 16.20 -3.09
N ALA A 63 18.31 16.61 -4.08
CA ALA A 63 19.30 17.68 -3.93
C ALA A 63 18.67 18.98 -4.45
N GLY A 64 18.13 19.80 -3.55
CA GLY A 64 17.39 21.01 -3.91
C GLY A 64 16.34 21.40 -2.89
N GLN A 65 15.50 22.37 -3.24
CA GLN A 65 14.55 22.98 -2.30
C GLN A 65 13.10 22.57 -2.55
N SER A 66 12.76 22.13 -3.76
CA SER A 66 11.37 21.79 -4.08
C SER A 66 11.23 20.76 -5.20
N VAL A 67 10.18 19.96 -5.07
CA VAL A 67 9.69 19.04 -6.09
C VAL A 67 8.17 18.94 -5.95
N ALA A 68 7.51 18.90 -7.10
CA ALA A 68 6.08 18.66 -7.23
C ALA A 68 5.85 17.45 -8.13
N MET A 69 4.65 16.88 -8.05
CA MET A 69 4.19 15.85 -8.98
C MET A 69 2.90 16.29 -9.66
N ARG A 70 2.73 15.90 -10.92
CA ARG A 70 1.44 15.95 -11.60
C ARG A 70 0.80 14.57 -11.46
N ALA A 71 -0.41 14.52 -10.95
CA ALA A 71 -1.10 13.27 -10.65
C ALA A 71 -2.61 13.37 -10.92
N SER A 72 -3.25 12.21 -10.97
CA SER A 72 -4.70 12.06 -11.01
C SER A 72 -5.14 10.95 -10.07
N ASP A 73 -6.34 11.05 -9.54
CA ASP A 73 -6.99 9.96 -8.79
C ASP A 73 -8.40 9.68 -9.35
N THR A 74 -8.82 8.42 -9.32
CA THR A 74 -10.15 7.99 -9.76
C THR A 74 -11.27 8.28 -8.75
N GLY A 75 -10.91 8.50 -7.48
CA GLY A 75 -11.80 8.86 -6.39
C GLY A 75 -11.08 9.81 -5.46
N GLU A 76 -10.71 9.36 -4.26
CA GLU A 76 -9.90 10.13 -3.31
C GLU A 76 -8.83 9.29 -2.62
N SER A 77 -7.60 9.82 -2.58
CA SER A 77 -6.48 9.19 -1.89
C SER A 77 -5.71 10.17 -1.01
N TYR A 78 -5.49 9.78 0.24
CA TYR A 78 -4.66 10.53 1.19
C TYR A 78 -3.21 10.04 1.15
N TYR A 79 -2.26 10.95 1.40
CA TYR A 79 -0.83 10.68 1.34
C TYR A 79 -0.08 11.26 2.54
N ASN A 80 0.95 10.56 2.99
CA ASN A 80 1.99 11.08 3.87
C ASN A 80 3.21 11.50 3.04
N VAL A 81 3.86 12.62 3.41
CA VAL A 81 5.18 13.01 2.91
C VAL A 81 6.16 12.98 4.07
N PHE A 82 7.21 12.17 3.94
CA PHE A 82 8.31 12.10 4.88
C PHE A 82 9.57 12.74 4.29
N VAL A 83 10.25 13.53 5.12
CA VAL A 83 11.57 14.11 4.82
C VAL A 83 12.55 13.59 5.86
N ASP A 84 13.58 12.87 5.40
CA ASP A 84 14.58 12.22 6.26
C ASP A 84 13.95 11.38 7.39
N GLY A 85 12.90 10.64 7.04
CA GLY A 85 12.17 9.75 7.96
C GLY A 85 11.20 10.45 8.92
N ARG A 86 11.01 11.77 8.82
CA ARG A 86 10.04 12.52 9.62
C ARG A 86 8.85 12.93 8.79
N LEU A 87 7.64 12.76 9.32
CA LEU A 87 6.42 13.23 8.67
C LEU A 87 6.47 14.75 8.57
N GLU A 88 6.46 15.26 7.34
CA GLU A 88 6.49 16.68 7.03
C GLU A 88 5.06 17.22 6.84
N LYS A 89 4.25 16.50 6.06
CA LYS A 89 2.85 16.87 5.82
C LYS A 89 2.04 15.72 5.27
N THR A 90 0.73 15.95 5.19
CA THR A 90 -0.22 15.11 4.47
C THR A 90 -0.86 15.89 3.33
N PHE A 91 -1.38 15.20 2.32
CA PHE A 91 -2.21 15.82 1.28
C PHE A 91 -3.24 14.83 0.72
N LEU A 92 -4.27 15.36 0.08
CA LEU A 92 -5.32 14.62 -0.61
C LEU A 92 -5.19 14.80 -2.12
N ILE A 93 -5.42 13.72 -2.89
CA ILE A 93 -5.65 13.77 -4.33
C ILE A 93 -7.07 13.29 -4.59
N HIS A 94 -7.91 14.15 -5.16
CA HIS A 94 -9.31 13.82 -5.52
C HIS A 94 -9.69 14.34 -6.92
N SER A 95 -8.69 14.63 -7.75
CA SER A 95 -8.84 15.30 -9.04
C SER A 95 -8.31 14.42 -10.18
N LYS A 96 -8.92 14.52 -11.38
CA LYS A 96 -8.48 13.78 -12.58
C LYS A 96 -7.19 14.34 -13.21
N ASP A 97 -6.74 15.50 -12.77
CA ASP A 97 -5.45 16.09 -13.11
C ASP A 97 -5.13 17.24 -12.16
N THR A 98 -4.03 17.15 -11.43
CA THR A 98 -3.60 18.19 -10.49
C THR A 98 -2.09 18.19 -10.30
N VAL A 99 -1.56 19.32 -9.84
CA VAL A 99 -0.16 19.47 -9.44
C VAL A 99 -0.09 19.56 -7.93
N ILE A 100 0.56 18.59 -7.29
CA ILE A 100 0.79 18.54 -5.85
C ILE A 100 2.24 18.91 -5.58
N THR A 101 2.46 19.94 -4.76
CA THR A 101 3.81 20.19 -4.22
C THR A 101 4.13 19.09 -3.21
N ILE A 102 5.17 18.28 -3.44
CA ILE A 102 5.61 17.26 -2.47
C ILE A 102 6.36 17.95 -1.34
N VAL A 103 7.38 18.73 -1.66
CA VAL A 103 8.12 19.56 -0.71
C VAL A 103 8.49 20.89 -1.35
N SER A 104 8.61 21.93 -0.53
CA SER A 104 9.11 23.25 -0.93
C SER A 104 9.87 23.89 0.22
N ASN A 105 10.74 24.85 -0.11
CA ASN A 105 11.52 25.62 0.86
C ASN A 105 12.37 24.77 1.82
N LEU A 106 12.85 23.59 1.39
CA LEU A 106 13.82 22.83 2.18
C LEU A 106 15.09 23.66 2.36
N LYS A 107 15.52 23.79 3.61
CA LYS A 107 16.65 24.65 3.98
C LYS A 107 17.97 23.91 3.85
N GLY A 108 18.97 24.63 3.34
CA GLY A 108 20.35 24.16 3.26
C GLY A 108 20.70 23.55 1.89
N ASN A 109 21.97 23.22 1.72
CA ASN A 109 22.52 22.68 0.48
C ASN A 109 22.72 21.16 0.52
N ARG A 110 22.13 20.47 1.51
CA ARG A 110 22.26 19.01 1.64
C ARG A 110 21.14 18.30 0.87
N ALA A 111 21.41 17.05 0.51
CA ALA A 111 20.37 16.18 -0.02
C ALA A 111 19.42 15.69 1.09
N HIS A 112 18.18 15.43 0.71
CA HIS A 112 17.11 14.94 1.58
C HIS A 112 16.50 13.67 1.02
N HIS A 113 16.23 12.68 1.87
CA HIS A 113 15.46 11.52 1.49
C HIS A 113 13.97 11.84 1.58
N ILE A 114 13.26 11.76 0.45
CA ILE A 114 11.84 12.04 0.36
C ILE A 114 11.11 10.72 0.15
N ARG A 115 10.09 10.43 0.98
CA ARG A 115 9.16 9.32 0.77
C ARG A 115 7.73 9.85 0.75
N VAL A 116 6.96 9.45 -0.25
CA VAL A 116 5.53 9.75 -0.35
C VAL A 116 4.77 8.44 -0.32
N GLN A 117 3.87 8.28 0.66
CA GLN A 117 3.20 7.01 0.95
C GLN A 117 1.69 7.19 0.89
N LYS A 118 0.99 6.32 0.16
CA LYS A 118 -0.47 6.26 0.13
C LYS A 118 -1.00 5.79 1.48
N ARG A 119 -1.88 6.57 2.09
CA ARG A 119 -2.53 6.27 3.38
C ARG A 119 -3.77 5.40 3.22
N SER A 120 -4.59 5.72 2.23
CA SER A 120 -5.88 5.08 2.02
C SER A 120 -5.79 3.84 1.14
N GLU A 121 -6.75 2.94 1.24
CA GLU A 121 -6.86 1.73 0.45
C GLU A 121 -7.40 1.98 -0.95
N GLY A 122 -7.30 0.95 -1.79
CA GLY A 122 -7.67 1.03 -3.20
C GLY A 122 -9.17 1.06 -3.45
N GLU A 123 -10.01 0.86 -2.42
CA GLU A 123 -11.46 1.01 -2.53
C GLU A 123 -11.87 2.46 -2.84
N PHE A 124 -11.14 3.43 -2.28
CA PHE A 124 -11.50 4.85 -2.38
C PHE A 124 -10.85 5.57 -3.55
N GLY A 125 -9.71 5.09 -4.04
CA GLY A 125 -8.96 5.80 -5.06
C GLY A 125 -7.79 5.02 -5.65
N CYS A 126 -7.61 5.19 -6.96
CA CYS A 126 -6.49 4.70 -7.73
C CYS A 126 -5.73 5.90 -8.30
N THR A 127 -4.46 6.05 -7.91
CA THR A 127 -3.63 7.19 -8.28
C THR A 127 -2.77 6.86 -9.47
N THR A 128 -2.68 7.79 -10.42
CA THR A 128 -1.70 7.79 -11.51
C THR A 128 -0.81 9.02 -11.42
N ILE A 129 0.50 8.82 -11.29
CA ILE A 129 1.51 9.87 -11.37
C ILE A 129 1.91 10.03 -12.83
N LYS A 130 1.79 11.25 -13.35
CA LYS A 130 2.10 11.61 -14.74
C LYS A 130 3.54 12.07 -14.91
N GLY A 131 4.13 12.62 -13.86
CA GLY A 131 5.53 13.05 -13.83
C GLY A 131 5.85 13.97 -12.68
N PHE A 132 7.14 14.30 -12.56
CA PHE A 132 7.69 15.18 -11.52
C PHE A 132 8.14 16.51 -12.11
N MET A 133 8.00 17.58 -11.34
CA MET A 133 8.43 18.94 -11.67
C MET A 133 9.42 19.41 -10.62
N LEU A 134 10.64 19.70 -11.05
CA LEU A 134 11.73 20.13 -10.16
C LEU A 134 11.79 21.64 -10.04
N GLY A 135 11.99 22.12 -8.82
CA GLY A 135 12.33 23.53 -8.58
C GLY A 135 13.66 23.91 -9.22
N ASN A 136 13.91 25.22 -9.30
CA ASN A 136 15.19 25.74 -9.78
C ASN A 136 16.36 25.13 -8.98
N LYS A 137 17.39 24.66 -9.69
CA LYS A 137 18.58 24.00 -9.11
C LYS A 137 18.27 22.76 -8.25
N SER A 138 17.13 22.11 -8.48
CA SER A 138 16.79 20.83 -7.85
C SER A 138 17.08 19.66 -8.79
N SER A 139 17.57 18.55 -8.25
CA SER A 139 17.75 17.28 -8.95
C SER A 139 17.24 16.12 -8.09
N LEU A 140 16.81 15.05 -8.76
CA LEU A 140 16.51 13.78 -8.13
C LEU A 140 17.61 12.79 -8.45
N ASP A 141 18.15 12.19 -7.41
CA ASP A 141 18.97 11.00 -7.49
C ASP A 141 18.16 9.82 -6.95
N GLY A 142 18.59 8.60 -7.29
CA GLY A 142 17.96 7.38 -6.78
C GLY A 142 17.81 7.38 -5.26
N ALA A 143 16.88 6.56 -4.77
CA ALA A 143 16.71 6.33 -3.34
C ALA A 143 17.98 5.73 -2.72
N LEU A 144 18.11 5.85 -1.40
CA LEU A 144 19.20 5.24 -0.64
C LEU A 144 19.19 3.70 -0.83
N PRO A 145 20.30 3.00 -0.55
CA PRO A 145 20.32 1.55 -0.57
C PRO A 145 19.15 0.99 0.24
N ARG A 146 18.32 0.17 -0.44
CA ARG A 146 17.12 -0.41 0.17
C ARG A 146 17.51 -1.38 1.28
N PRO A 147 16.65 -1.57 2.28
CA PRO A 147 16.84 -2.68 3.19
C PRO A 147 16.89 -4.00 2.41
N SER A 148 17.74 -4.92 2.85
CA SER A 148 17.84 -6.24 2.22
C SER A 148 16.63 -7.14 2.52
N ARG A 149 15.66 -6.65 3.30
CA ARG A 149 14.54 -7.41 3.84
C ARG A 149 13.20 -6.86 3.35
N PHE A 150 12.26 -7.76 3.07
CA PHE A 150 10.93 -7.44 2.57
C PHE A 150 9.84 -8.30 3.21
N ILE A 151 8.76 -7.67 3.68
CA ILE A 151 7.57 -8.36 4.21
C ILE A 151 6.35 -8.07 3.34
N GLU A 152 5.68 -9.09 2.81
CA GLU A 152 4.37 -8.93 2.17
C GLU A 152 3.25 -9.24 3.17
N PHE A 153 2.27 -8.34 3.29
CA PHE A 153 1.11 -8.53 4.16
C PHE A 153 -0.12 -8.81 3.31
N ILE A 154 -0.83 -9.89 3.62
CA ILE A 154 -2.15 -10.21 3.06
C ILE A 154 -3.18 -10.02 4.17
N GLY A 155 -4.13 -9.09 4.01
CA GLY A 155 -5.03 -8.80 5.13
C GLY A 155 -6.31 -8.06 4.82
N ASP A 156 -6.95 -7.61 5.90
CA ASP A 156 -8.22 -6.89 5.88
C ASP A 156 -8.08 -5.44 6.39
N SER A 157 -9.16 -4.88 6.93
CA SER A 157 -9.25 -3.52 7.45
C SER A 157 -8.21 -3.20 8.55
N PHE A 158 -7.71 -4.21 9.26
CA PHE A 158 -6.69 -4.00 10.29
C PHE A 158 -5.33 -3.71 9.66
N THR A 159 -5.10 -4.29 8.47
CA THR A 159 -3.86 -4.14 7.69
C THR A 159 -3.87 -2.88 6.84
N VAL A 160 -5.04 -2.42 6.38
CA VAL A 160 -5.13 -1.12 5.67
C VAL A 160 -5.03 0.07 6.64
N GLY A 161 -5.41 -0.12 7.91
CA GLY A 161 -5.44 0.95 8.91
C GLY A 161 -6.77 1.70 8.96
N TYR A 162 -7.86 1.00 8.67
CA TYR A 162 -9.22 1.54 8.68
C TYR A 162 -9.53 2.18 10.04
N GLY A 163 -9.86 3.48 10.04
CA GLY A 163 -10.17 4.23 11.26
C GLY A 163 -9.00 4.44 12.24
N ALA A 164 -7.75 4.13 11.86
CA ALA A 164 -6.59 4.18 12.77
C ALA A 164 -6.33 5.57 13.38
N ASP A 165 -6.65 6.64 12.65
CA ASP A 165 -6.56 8.03 13.10
C ASP A 165 -7.84 8.54 13.79
N GLY A 166 -8.86 7.71 13.90
CA GLY A 166 -10.05 8.01 14.68
C GLY A 166 -9.75 8.16 16.17
N THR A 167 -10.56 8.97 16.84
CA THR A 167 -10.37 9.37 18.24
C THR A 167 -11.02 8.43 19.24
N ASN A 168 -12.05 7.68 18.81
CA ASN A 168 -12.78 6.72 19.62
C ASN A 168 -13.60 5.76 18.73
N ARG A 169 -14.05 4.64 19.30
CA ARG A 169 -14.77 3.56 18.61
C ARG A 169 -16.12 3.96 18.03
N GLU A 170 -16.81 4.95 18.61
CA GLU A 170 -18.10 5.43 18.15
C GLU A 170 -17.99 6.46 17.01
N GLN A 171 -16.79 6.99 16.73
CA GLN A 171 -16.59 7.88 15.60
C GLN A 171 -16.82 7.12 14.28
N ASP A 172 -17.61 7.71 13.38
CA ASP A 172 -17.79 7.17 12.04
C ASP A 172 -16.48 7.17 11.24
N PHE A 173 -16.36 6.20 10.35
CA PHE A 173 -15.24 6.15 9.42
C PHE A 173 -15.30 7.31 8.42
N SER A 174 -14.13 7.87 8.11
CA SER A 174 -13.87 8.66 6.92
C SER A 174 -12.54 8.21 6.29
N VAL A 175 -12.35 8.43 4.98
CA VAL A 175 -11.09 8.08 4.30
C VAL A 175 -9.89 8.77 4.95
N GLU A 176 -10.07 9.96 5.51
CA GLU A 176 -9.03 10.68 6.27
C GLU A 176 -8.58 9.93 7.54
N THR A 177 -9.51 9.25 8.20
CA THR A 177 -9.22 8.46 9.42
C THR A 177 -8.45 7.19 9.12
N GLU A 178 -8.34 6.78 7.85
CA GLU A 178 -7.51 5.66 7.43
C GLU A 178 -6.03 6.06 7.34
N ASN A 179 -5.15 5.25 7.92
CA ASN A 179 -3.73 5.56 7.92
C ASN A 179 -2.83 4.32 7.93
N ALA A 180 -2.40 3.92 6.73
CA ALA A 180 -1.44 2.84 6.52
C ALA A 180 -0.18 2.94 7.40
N ASP A 181 0.37 4.14 7.62
CA ASP A 181 1.63 4.34 8.35
C ASP A 181 1.55 3.88 9.81
N LYS A 182 0.36 3.97 10.40
CA LYS A 182 0.12 3.64 11.81
C LYS A 182 -0.37 2.20 12.01
N THR A 183 -0.41 1.40 10.95
CA THR A 183 -0.79 -0.01 11.04
C THR A 183 0.29 -0.84 11.70
N TYR A 184 -0.11 -1.95 12.33
CA TYR A 184 0.83 -2.94 12.85
C TYR A 184 1.85 -3.39 11.80
N ALA A 185 1.45 -3.45 10.53
CA ALA A 185 2.28 -3.87 9.42
C ALA A 185 3.43 -2.88 9.15
N CYS A 186 3.11 -1.58 9.04
CA CYS A 186 4.14 -0.55 8.87
C CYS A 186 5.01 -0.39 10.12
N ILE A 187 4.44 -0.56 11.32
CA ILE A 187 5.20 -0.55 12.58
C ILE A 187 6.22 -1.69 12.61
N LEU A 188 5.80 -2.92 12.25
CA LEU A 188 6.69 -4.08 12.15
C LEU A 188 7.81 -3.86 11.13
N ALA A 189 7.47 -3.33 9.94
CA ALA A 189 8.45 -3.04 8.92
C ALA A 189 9.49 -2.00 9.38
N ARG A 190 9.06 -0.95 10.10
CA ARG A 190 9.98 0.02 10.71
C ARG A 190 10.87 -0.62 11.79
N TYR A 191 10.30 -1.47 12.64
CA TYR A 191 11.03 -2.14 13.72
C TYR A 191 12.14 -3.04 13.17
N PHE A 192 11.83 -3.88 12.17
CA PHE A 192 12.78 -4.81 11.55
C PHE A 192 13.59 -4.21 10.40
N GLN A 193 13.39 -2.91 10.12
CA GLN A 193 14.00 -2.19 9.01
C GLN A 193 13.81 -2.92 7.68
N THR A 194 12.57 -3.20 7.31
CA THR A 194 12.21 -3.87 6.06
C THR A 194 11.45 -2.91 5.16
N ASP A 195 11.51 -3.16 3.86
CA ASP A 195 10.45 -2.72 2.96
C ASP A 195 9.23 -3.64 3.11
N TYR A 196 8.11 -3.24 2.53
CA TYR A 196 6.87 -4.00 2.61
C TYR A 196 5.94 -3.77 1.42
N ALA A 197 4.96 -4.66 1.29
CA ALA A 197 3.75 -4.42 0.50
C ALA A 197 2.51 -4.81 1.31
N LEU A 198 1.48 -3.98 1.28
CA LEU A 198 0.22 -4.23 1.96
C LEU A 198 -0.86 -4.59 0.92
N ILE A 199 -1.14 -5.88 0.79
CA ILE A 199 -2.18 -6.41 -0.10
C ILE A 199 -3.40 -6.70 0.75
N ALA A 200 -4.15 -5.65 1.02
CA ALA A 200 -5.26 -5.69 1.96
C ALA A 200 -6.46 -4.87 1.48
N HIS A 201 -7.63 -5.24 1.97
CA HIS A 201 -8.90 -4.58 1.65
C HIS A 201 -9.87 -4.68 2.82
N SER A 202 -10.49 -3.57 3.21
CA SER A 202 -11.48 -3.57 4.29
C SER A 202 -12.68 -4.45 3.95
N GLY A 203 -13.20 -5.14 4.97
CA GLY A 203 -14.37 -6.01 4.83
C GLY A 203 -14.14 -7.32 4.04
N ARG A 204 -12.98 -7.55 3.42
CA ARG A 204 -12.72 -8.83 2.74
C ARG A 204 -12.18 -9.88 3.70
N GLY A 205 -12.64 -11.11 3.54
CA GLY A 205 -12.12 -12.28 4.27
C GLY A 205 -11.39 -13.26 3.35
N ALA A 206 -11.12 -14.46 3.86
CA ALA A 206 -10.57 -15.56 3.08
C ALA A 206 -11.67 -16.28 2.28
N ALA A 207 -12.74 -16.70 2.96
CA ALA A 207 -13.89 -17.39 2.40
C ALA A 207 -15.11 -16.48 2.24
N ARG A 208 -15.32 -15.55 3.17
CA ARG A 208 -16.50 -14.68 3.23
C ARG A 208 -16.12 -13.24 3.60
N ASN A 209 -16.77 -12.28 2.94
CA ASN A 209 -16.65 -10.87 3.24
C ASN A 209 -17.68 -10.44 4.30
N TYR A 210 -17.36 -9.35 4.99
CA TYR A 210 -18.20 -8.75 6.01
C TYR A 210 -19.60 -8.47 5.46
N GLY A 211 -20.62 -9.00 6.14
CA GLY A 211 -22.02 -8.70 5.85
C GLY A 211 -22.61 -9.41 4.62
N ASP A 212 -21.87 -10.33 3.99
CA ASP A 212 -22.40 -11.13 2.88
C ASP A 212 -23.57 -12.01 3.37
N SER A 213 -24.67 -12.09 2.61
CA SER A 213 -25.82 -12.91 2.96
C SER A 213 -25.57 -14.41 2.80
N LEU A 214 -24.49 -14.79 2.12
CA LEU A 214 -24.06 -16.17 1.91
C LEU A 214 -22.97 -16.57 2.91
N THR A 215 -22.79 -17.89 3.08
CA THR A 215 -21.70 -18.47 3.88
C THR A 215 -20.33 -18.41 3.18
N SER A 216 -20.29 -17.97 1.92
CA SER A 216 -19.06 -17.74 1.17
C SER A 216 -19.27 -16.68 0.11
N SER A 217 -18.30 -15.78 -0.05
CA SER A 217 -18.35 -14.71 -1.04
C SER A 217 -17.72 -15.14 -2.36
N ARG A 218 -18.28 -14.63 -3.48
CA ARG A 218 -17.79 -14.90 -4.83
C ARG A 218 -16.36 -14.40 -5.06
N TYR A 219 -16.00 -13.28 -4.44
CA TYR A 219 -14.72 -12.63 -4.59
C TYR A 219 -14.20 -12.16 -3.24
N THR A 220 -12.99 -12.57 -2.90
CA THR A 220 -12.39 -12.42 -1.54
C THR A 220 -10.90 -12.16 -1.66
N MET A 221 -10.16 -12.14 -0.55
CA MET A 221 -8.70 -11.97 -0.60
C MET A 221 -7.98 -13.12 -1.33
N LYS A 222 -8.54 -14.34 -1.38
CA LYS A 222 -7.97 -15.44 -2.19
C LYS A 222 -7.92 -15.13 -3.68
N ASP A 223 -8.76 -14.19 -4.15
CA ASP A 223 -8.83 -13.78 -5.54
C ASP A 223 -8.15 -12.42 -5.76
N ALA A 224 -8.37 -11.47 -4.84
CA ALA A 224 -7.85 -10.11 -4.94
C ALA A 224 -6.32 -10.02 -4.84
N MET A 225 -5.70 -10.88 -4.03
CA MET A 225 -4.25 -10.89 -3.84
C MET A 225 -3.45 -11.21 -5.12
N LEU A 226 -4.12 -11.64 -6.19
CA LEU A 226 -3.50 -11.97 -7.47
C LEU A 226 -3.42 -10.76 -8.42
N ASN A 227 -3.97 -9.60 -8.03
CA ASN A 227 -4.03 -8.42 -8.90
C ASN A 227 -2.86 -7.47 -8.65
N THR A 228 -2.44 -6.76 -9.71
CA THR A 228 -1.51 -5.64 -9.57
C THR A 228 -2.19 -4.44 -8.93
N LEU A 229 -3.47 -4.22 -9.22
CA LEU A 229 -4.29 -3.15 -8.67
C LEU A 229 -5.51 -3.75 -7.94
N ASN A 230 -5.92 -3.17 -6.83
CA ASN A 230 -7.14 -3.57 -6.14
C ASN A 230 -8.40 -3.36 -7.01
N SER A 231 -8.46 -2.24 -7.73
CA SER A 231 -9.60 -1.82 -8.54
C SER A 231 -9.71 -2.58 -9.87
N ASP A 232 -8.65 -3.26 -10.30
CA ASP A 232 -8.59 -3.96 -11.59
C ASP A 232 -8.20 -5.43 -11.43
N SER A 233 -9.16 -6.32 -11.70
CA SER A 233 -8.95 -7.77 -11.69
C SER A 233 -8.45 -8.36 -13.01
N SER A 234 -8.37 -7.55 -14.07
CA SER A 234 -7.87 -7.98 -15.38
C SER A 234 -6.34 -7.96 -15.44
N THR A 235 -5.69 -7.06 -14.71
CA THR A 235 -4.22 -7.00 -14.61
C THR A 235 -3.71 -7.83 -13.43
N ARG A 236 -3.19 -9.02 -13.73
CA ARG A 236 -2.57 -9.89 -12.72
C ARG A 236 -1.18 -9.42 -12.33
N TYR A 237 -0.87 -9.58 -11.05
CA TYR A 237 0.45 -9.29 -10.52
C TYR A 237 1.46 -10.30 -11.03
N LYS A 238 2.64 -9.79 -11.41
CA LYS A 238 3.80 -10.62 -11.74
C LYS A 238 4.62 -10.77 -10.47
N PHE A 239 4.61 -11.97 -9.90
CA PHE A 239 5.25 -12.31 -8.62
C PHE A 239 6.79 -12.35 -8.68
N ASP A 240 7.39 -11.87 -9.76
CA ASP A 240 8.84 -11.72 -9.95
C ASP A 240 9.33 -10.28 -9.68
N GLN A 241 8.43 -9.31 -9.46
CA GLN A 241 8.82 -7.91 -9.21
C GLN A 241 9.49 -7.72 -7.84
N TYR A 242 9.10 -8.51 -6.84
CA TYR A 242 9.85 -8.70 -5.60
C TYR A 242 9.55 -10.08 -5.04
N LYS A 243 10.49 -10.59 -4.23
CA LYS A 243 10.31 -11.82 -3.46
C LYS A 243 10.38 -11.48 -1.97
N PRO A 244 9.32 -11.69 -1.19
CA PRO A 244 9.35 -11.41 0.24
C PRO A 244 10.20 -12.45 0.98
N ASP A 245 10.84 -12.03 2.07
CA ASP A 245 11.44 -12.95 3.03
C ASP A 245 10.37 -13.60 3.92
N LEU A 246 9.31 -12.84 4.20
CA LEU A 246 8.18 -13.22 5.04
C LEU A 246 6.86 -12.75 4.42
N VAL A 247 5.86 -13.63 4.40
CA VAL A 247 4.47 -13.26 4.17
C VAL A 247 3.69 -13.34 5.47
N ILE A 248 2.97 -12.28 5.84
CA ILE A 248 2.10 -12.26 7.01
C ILE A 248 0.64 -12.23 6.54
N ILE A 249 -0.15 -13.22 6.95
CA ILE A 249 -1.57 -13.32 6.61
C ILE A 249 -2.40 -12.97 7.84
N ASN A 250 -3.18 -11.90 7.79
CA ASN A 250 -4.11 -11.50 8.85
C ASN A 250 -5.54 -11.46 8.28
N LEU A 251 -6.16 -12.63 8.23
CA LEU A 251 -7.51 -12.85 7.69
C LEU A 251 -8.30 -13.78 8.62
N GLY A 252 -9.63 -13.67 8.58
CA GLY A 252 -10.55 -14.44 9.42
C GLY A 252 -11.49 -13.56 10.23
N SER A 253 -11.22 -12.26 10.39
CA SER A 253 -12.13 -11.35 11.09
C SER A 253 -13.47 -11.25 10.36
N ASN A 254 -13.44 -10.88 9.07
CA ASN A 254 -14.65 -10.66 8.27
C ASN A 254 -15.42 -11.95 7.93
N ASP A 255 -14.71 -13.08 7.93
CA ASP A 255 -15.31 -14.39 7.74
C ASP A 255 -16.31 -14.71 8.87
N PHE A 256 -16.00 -14.32 10.11
CA PHE A 256 -16.72 -14.75 11.32
C PHE A 256 -17.35 -13.62 12.16
N SER A 257 -17.19 -12.35 11.77
CA SER A 257 -17.72 -11.21 12.55
C SER A 257 -19.22 -10.98 12.38
N THR A 258 -19.86 -11.54 11.35
CA THR A 258 -21.30 -11.41 11.09
C THR A 258 -21.90 -12.72 10.59
N GLN A 259 -23.21 -12.89 10.76
CA GLN A 259 -23.95 -14.05 10.25
C GLN A 259 -24.40 -13.86 8.79
N PRO A 260 -24.55 -14.95 8.01
CA PRO A 260 -24.14 -16.32 8.35
C PRO A 260 -22.63 -16.53 8.26
N ILE A 261 -22.05 -17.41 9.09
CA ILE A 261 -20.61 -17.73 9.05
C ILE A 261 -20.29 -18.91 8.10
N PRO A 262 -19.08 -18.98 7.50
CA PRO A 262 -18.65 -20.12 6.71
C PRO A 262 -18.54 -21.40 7.56
N SER A 263 -18.74 -22.56 6.93
CA SER A 263 -18.34 -23.83 7.54
C SER A 263 -16.82 -23.91 7.68
N GLN A 264 -16.33 -24.76 8.60
CA GLN A 264 -14.89 -25.05 8.75
C GLN A 264 -14.26 -25.40 7.39
N ILE A 265 -14.83 -26.38 6.68
CA ILE A 265 -14.33 -26.85 5.38
C ILE A 265 -14.27 -25.71 4.35
N THR A 266 -15.26 -24.82 4.34
CA THR A 266 -15.29 -23.66 3.43
C THR A 266 -14.16 -22.69 3.73
N PHE A 267 -13.96 -22.36 5.00
CA PHE A 267 -12.89 -21.46 5.44
C PHE A 267 -11.50 -22.06 5.13
N GLU A 268 -11.27 -23.31 5.52
CA GLU A 268 -10.01 -24.01 5.30
C GLU A 268 -9.65 -24.11 3.83
N LYS A 269 -10.61 -24.46 2.95
CA LYS A 269 -10.37 -24.51 1.49
C LYS A 269 -9.94 -23.16 0.95
N ALA A 270 -10.53 -22.07 1.41
CA ALA A 270 -10.19 -20.73 0.95
C ALA A 270 -8.81 -20.29 1.45
N TYR A 271 -8.50 -20.55 2.72
CA TYR A 271 -7.22 -20.20 3.33
C TYR A 271 -6.07 -21.03 2.75
N LEU A 272 -6.27 -22.35 2.56
CA LEU A 272 -5.31 -23.22 1.87
C LEU A 272 -5.07 -22.79 0.42
N ARG A 273 -6.08 -22.23 -0.26
CA ARG A 273 -5.90 -21.67 -1.60
C ARG A 273 -4.98 -20.44 -1.58
N ILE A 274 -5.09 -19.57 -0.57
CA ILE A 274 -4.15 -18.44 -0.38
C ILE A 274 -2.73 -18.97 -0.19
N ILE A 275 -2.53 -19.92 0.71
CA ILE A 275 -1.21 -20.51 1.00
C ILE A 275 -0.61 -21.16 -0.25
N ARG A 276 -1.39 -21.97 -1.00
CA ARG A 276 -0.93 -22.58 -2.25
C ARG A 276 -0.52 -21.55 -3.28
N GLN A 277 -1.33 -20.50 -3.48
CA GLN A 277 -1.00 -19.43 -4.42
C GLN A 277 0.33 -18.74 -4.05
N LEU A 278 0.60 -18.53 -2.76
CA LEU A 278 1.88 -17.97 -2.29
C LEU A 278 3.05 -18.94 -2.50
N ARG A 279 2.84 -20.24 -2.26
CA ARG A 279 3.85 -21.27 -2.50
C ARG A 279 4.18 -21.42 -3.98
N ASP A 280 3.17 -21.39 -4.84
CA ASP A 280 3.34 -21.43 -6.30
C ASP A 280 4.08 -20.18 -6.80
N ALA A 281 3.81 -19.02 -6.20
CA ALA A 281 4.43 -17.75 -6.58
C ALA A 281 5.88 -17.60 -6.09
N TYR A 282 6.16 -17.96 -4.82
CA TYR A 282 7.41 -17.61 -4.15
C TYR A 282 8.29 -18.80 -3.76
N GLY A 283 7.77 -20.03 -3.82
CA GLY A 283 8.47 -21.23 -3.41
C GLY A 283 8.26 -21.63 -1.94
N PRO A 284 8.70 -22.84 -1.56
CA PRO A 284 8.54 -23.39 -0.21
C PRO A 284 9.43 -22.75 0.86
N GLU A 285 10.48 -22.02 0.47
CA GLU A 285 11.46 -21.40 1.36
C GLU A 285 10.99 -20.09 1.99
N VAL A 286 10.03 -19.39 1.36
CA VAL A 286 9.49 -18.16 1.92
C VAL A 286 8.64 -18.49 3.13
N LYS A 287 8.90 -17.83 4.26
CA LYS A 287 8.15 -18.11 5.48
C LYS A 287 6.78 -17.45 5.42
N ILE A 288 5.77 -18.11 5.96
CA ILE A 288 4.41 -17.60 6.07
C ILE A 288 4.02 -17.61 7.55
N LEU A 289 3.58 -16.47 8.07
CA LEU A 289 3.04 -16.33 9.41
C LEU A 289 1.54 -15.99 9.34
N CYS A 290 0.69 -16.93 9.77
CA CYS A 290 -0.75 -16.75 9.88
C CYS A 290 -1.09 -16.11 11.23
N VAL A 291 -1.58 -14.88 11.21
CA VAL A 291 -2.03 -14.16 12.41
C VAL A 291 -3.45 -14.60 12.74
N VAL A 292 -3.65 -15.07 13.97
CA VAL A 292 -4.98 -15.48 14.46
C VAL A 292 -5.74 -14.24 14.92
N SER A 293 -6.94 -14.03 14.35
CA SER A 293 -7.74 -12.82 14.57
C SER A 293 -8.20 -12.66 16.02
N ARG A 294 -8.67 -11.43 16.35
CA ARG A 294 -9.19 -11.08 17.69
C ARG A 294 -10.46 -11.84 18.11
N LEU A 295 -11.14 -12.51 17.16
CA LEU A 295 -12.34 -13.30 17.45
C LEU A 295 -12.01 -14.62 18.18
N ALA A 296 -10.74 -15.06 18.13
CA ALA A 296 -10.28 -16.39 18.58
C ALA A 296 -11.09 -17.52 17.93
N ASP A 297 -11.82 -18.34 18.70
CA ASP A 297 -12.55 -19.47 18.14
C ASP A 297 -13.78 -19.05 17.31
N PRO A 298 -14.04 -19.74 16.18
CA PRO A 298 -13.35 -20.94 15.72
C PRO A 298 -12.11 -20.68 14.84
N VAL A 299 -11.73 -19.42 14.61
CA VAL A 299 -10.61 -19.04 13.72
C VAL A 299 -9.29 -19.63 14.20
N GLU A 300 -9.01 -19.57 15.50
CA GLU A 300 -7.80 -20.12 16.11
C GLU A 300 -7.66 -21.62 15.85
N SER A 301 -8.69 -22.38 16.21
CA SER A 301 -8.74 -23.83 15.98
C SER A 301 -8.55 -24.20 14.50
N TYR A 302 -9.23 -23.48 13.58
CA TYR A 302 -9.12 -23.77 12.15
C TYR A 302 -7.75 -23.42 11.57
N ILE A 303 -7.15 -22.29 11.95
CA ILE A 303 -5.80 -21.93 11.49
C ILE A 303 -4.77 -22.93 12.04
N ALA A 304 -4.86 -23.33 13.31
CA ALA A 304 -3.98 -24.34 13.88
C ALA A 304 -4.08 -25.67 13.11
N GLU A 305 -5.29 -26.14 12.82
CA GLU A 305 -5.51 -27.37 12.05
C GLU A 305 -5.01 -27.27 10.60
N ILE A 306 -5.10 -26.09 9.97
CA ILE A 306 -4.54 -25.83 8.63
C ILE A 306 -3.01 -25.96 8.66
N VAL A 307 -2.34 -25.32 9.64
CA VAL A 307 -0.89 -25.34 9.75
C VAL A 307 -0.38 -26.75 10.06
N GLU A 308 -1.02 -27.45 11.00
CA GLU A 308 -0.65 -28.81 11.38
C GLU A 308 -0.82 -29.80 10.21
N ARG A 309 -1.97 -29.79 9.53
CA ARG A 309 -2.22 -30.69 8.38
C ARG A 309 -1.36 -30.38 7.17
N ALA A 310 -0.91 -29.13 7.00
CA ALA A 310 -0.03 -28.77 5.90
C ALA A 310 1.36 -29.42 6.02
N GLY A 311 1.84 -29.68 7.25
CA GLY A 311 3.16 -30.25 7.50
C GLY A 311 4.32 -29.39 6.95
N ASP A 312 4.07 -28.11 6.68
CA ASP A 312 5.01 -27.17 6.08
C ASP A 312 5.82 -26.48 7.18
N ILE A 313 7.13 -26.73 7.22
CA ILE A 313 8.03 -26.20 8.25
C ILE A 313 8.17 -24.67 8.21
N ASN A 314 7.85 -24.05 7.07
CA ASN A 314 7.90 -22.60 6.85
C ASN A 314 6.50 -21.97 6.92
N LEU A 315 5.50 -22.69 7.43
CA LEU A 315 4.17 -22.20 7.73
C LEU A 315 3.97 -22.17 9.24
N HIS A 316 3.72 -20.97 9.78
CA HIS A 316 3.60 -20.72 11.21
C HIS A 316 2.27 -20.04 11.52
N HIS A 317 1.84 -20.08 12.78
CA HIS A 317 0.72 -19.28 13.26
C HIS A 317 1.02 -18.63 14.61
N THR A 318 0.32 -17.55 14.92
CA THR A 318 0.39 -16.89 16.23
C THR A 318 -0.66 -17.43 17.19
N ALA A 319 -0.53 -17.13 18.48
CA ALA A 319 -1.69 -17.16 19.36
C ALA A 319 -2.74 -16.11 18.92
N SER A 320 -3.98 -16.22 19.42
CA SER A 320 -5.02 -15.25 19.09
C SER A 320 -4.70 -13.83 19.58
N LEU A 321 -5.06 -12.83 18.77
CA LEU A 321 -5.12 -11.42 19.16
C LEU A 321 -6.22 -11.09 20.19
N LYS A 322 -6.99 -12.08 20.64
CA LYS A 322 -8.00 -11.90 21.69
C LYS A 322 -7.35 -11.34 22.96
N ASN A 323 -7.96 -10.30 23.51
CA ASN A 323 -7.49 -9.56 24.69
C ASN A 323 -6.13 -8.84 24.55
N VAL A 324 -5.55 -8.75 23.34
CA VAL A 324 -4.34 -7.94 23.10
C VAL A 324 -4.66 -6.44 23.19
N MET A 325 -5.89 -6.04 22.87
CA MET A 325 -6.34 -4.65 22.84
C MET A 325 -7.56 -4.44 23.75
N ASN A 326 -7.63 -3.28 24.38
CA ASN A 326 -8.79 -2.81 25.11
C ASN A 326 -9.85 -2.29 24.13
N ASN A 327 -11.12 -2.66 24.33
CA ASN A 327 -12.23 -2.25 23.45
C ASN A 327 -12.69 -0.79 23.66
N ASP A 328 -11.92 0.01 24.40
CA ASP A 328 -12.11 1.44 24.62
C ASP A 328 -10.84 2.23 24.24
N SER A 329 -9.78 2.18 25.04
CA SER A 329 -8.60 3.05 24.97
C SER A 329 -7.71 2.83 23.75
N ASP A 330 -7.90 1.70 23.07
CA ASP A 330 -7.06 1.28 21.95
C ASP A 330 -7.80 1.31 20.61
N MET A 331 -9.07 1.73 20.61
CA MET A 331 -9.90 1.79 19.40
C MET A 331 -9.82 3.17 18.75
N GLY A 332 -9.79 3.18 17.43
CA GLY A 332 -10.01 4.32 16.55
C GLY A 332 -11.44 4.30 16.03
N ALA A 333 -11.67 4.88 14.85
CA ALA A 333 -13.02 5.00 14.28
C ALA A 333 -13.66 3.64 14.00
N ALA A 334 -15.00 3.59 14.07
CA ALA A 334 -15.82 2.46 13.66
C ALA A 334 -15.38 1.12 14.28
N TRP A 335 -15.06 1.12 15.58
CA TRP A 335 -14.65 -0.08 16.34
C TRP A 335 -13.39 -0.79 15.84
N HIS A 336 -12.57 -0.11 15.03
CA HIS A 336 -11.29 -0.63 14.55
C HIS A 336 -10.13 -0.23 15.48
N PRO A 337 -8.98 -0.94 15.44
CA PRO A 337 -7.82 -0.55 16.21
C PRO A 337 -7.33 0.85 15.84
N GLY A 338 -7.25 1.72 16.83
CA GLY A 338 -6.58 3.01 16.71
C GLY A 338 -5.06 2.82 16.80
N VAL A 339 -4.30 3.92 16.78
CA VAL A 339 -2.83 3.89 16.83
C VAL A 339 -2.28 3.01 17.97
N ARG A 340 -2.86 3.12 19.17
CA ARG A 340 -2.43 2.30 20.33
C ARG A 340 -2.74 0.82 20.15
N GLY A 341 -3.91 0.49 19.60
CA GLY A 341 -4.27 -0.89 19.27
C GLY A 341 -3.33 -1.50 18.24
N GLN A 342 -3.03 -0.75 17.18
CA GLN A 342 -2.06 -1.15 16.15
C GLN A 342 -0.64 -1.34 16.72
N GLN A 343 -0.21 -0.47 17.64
CA GLN A 343 1.07 -0.63 18.35
C GLN A 343 1.10 -1.90 19.22
N LYS A 344 0.01 -2.20 19.94
CA LYS A 344 -0.10 -3.45 20.72
C LYS A 344 -0.08 -4.69 19.83
N MET A 345 -0.77 -4.66 18.68
CA MET A 345 -0.69 -5.72 17.67
C MET A 345 0.74 -5.91 17.15
N ALA A 346 1.44 -4.83 16.79
CA ALA A 346 2.83 -4.93 16.36
C ALA A 346 3.71 -5.52 17.46
N THR A 347 3.54 -5.06 18.70
CA THR A 347 4.29 -5.55 19.88
C THR A 347 4.07 -7.03 20.12
N PHE A 348 2.83 -7.50 19.95
CA PHE A 348 2.49 -8.90 20.02
C PHE A 348 3.17 -9.73 18.92
N LEU A 349 3.30 -9.18 17.70
CA LEU A 349 3.85 -9.89 16.53
C LEU A 349 5.38 -9.87 16.45
N VAL A 350 6.06 -8.86 17.03
CA VAL A 350 7.53 -8.75 17.03
C VAL A 350 8.23 -10.06 17.45
N PRO A 351 7.92 -10.71 18.58
CA PRO A 351 8.61 -11.94 18.98
C PRO A 351 8.39 -13.10 18.00
N TYR A 352 7.20 -13.20 17.37
CA TYR A 352 6.93 -14.20 16.35
C TYR A 352 7.77 -13.97 15.10
N VAL A 353 7.81 -12.74 14.59
CA VAL A 353 8.61 -12.38 13.41
C VAL A 353 10.10 -12.60 13.69
N ALA A 354 10.60 -12.17 14.85
CA ALA A 354 11.98 -12.38 15.27
C ALA A 354 12.34 -13.88 15.28
N THR A 355 11.50 -14.71 15.86
CA THR A 355 11.71 -16.17 15.95
C THR A 355 11.65 -16.84 14.58
N VAL A 356 10.61 -16.56 13.79
CA VAL A 356 10.41 -17.16 12.47
C VAL A 356 11.55 -16.77 11.51
N MET A 357 11.98 -15.53 11.55
CA MET A 357 12.98 -15.01 10.63
C MET A 357 14.42 -15.13 11.12
N ASP A 358 14.63 -15.52 12.37
CA ASP A 358 15.93 -15.41 13.06
C ASP A 358 16.49 -13.98 12.96
N TRP A 359 15.60 -12.99 13.11
CA TRP A 359 15.95 -11.57 13.13
C TRP A 359 16.09 -11.10 14.57
N SER A 360 17.12 -10.31 14.84
CA SER A 360 17.42 -9.84 16.19
C SER A 360 16.25 -9.03 16.77
N LEU A 361 15.93 -9.32 18.03
CA LEU A 361 15.10 -8.46 18.86
C LEU A 361 15.94 -7.30 19.35
N GLU A 362 15.74 -6.11 18.78
CA GLU A 362 16.50 -4.92 19.14
C GLU A 362 15.74 -4.06 20.17
N ASP A 363 16.50 -3.33 21.00
CA ASP A 363 15.95 -2.34 21.94
C ASP A 363 15.51 -1.07 21.17
N ARG A 364 14.44 -1.22 20.40
CA ARG A 364 13.83 -0.16 19.59
C ARG A 364 12.41 0.10 20.03
N VAL A 365 12.02 1.37 19.99
CA VAL A 365 10.64 1.77 20.21
C VAL A 365 9.76 1.23 19.09
N ILE A 366 8.71 0.50 19.44
CA ILE A 366 7.69 -0.03 18.52
C ILE A 366 6.70 1.09 18.23
N LYS A 367 6.87 1.78 17.10
CA LYS A 367 6.05 2.94 16.72
C LYS A 367 5.90 3.11 15.22
#